data_AF-A0A926Z0B2-F1
#
_entry.id   AF-A0A926Z0B2-F1
#
_cell.length_a   1.000
_cell.length_b   1.000
_cell.length_c   1.000
_cell.angle_alpha   90.00
_cell.angle_beta   90.00
_cell.angle_gamma   90.00
#
_symmetry.space_group_name_H-M   'P 1'
#
loop_
_entity.id
_entity.type
_entity.pdbx_description
1 polymer ?
#
loop_
_entity_poly.entity_id
_entity_poly.type
_entity_poly.pdbx_seq_one_letter_code
_entity_poly.pdbx_strand_id
1 'polypeptide(L)'
;MGRSGGRTGYKWSAGKPLQTGRFYGRLVLVSLLLGSGGATVLAQSINTNPPGSLTPQTQRFLYVDPVNGNDASNGTLQAPLRTITNALTRAQVGNIIQLQPGIYSSASGESFPIVMRPGVVIRGEESSRGNGIVITGGGGFTSPSFAGQNIAILGASQAELRGVTLTNTNRRGYALWVESSSPIVVNNTFTGSTHDGIFVTGNAAPTVLNNYFYRNGANGISIVGTSRPEVRQNVFQRTGFGVNVGQNASPLVAQNRIVENQDGVITQANARPVLRGNLIADNVRNGLVAITNALPDLGTPTEPGSNSFRNNGQRDIQNTTRGNTLVSVGNQLSAARLAGKVEQVATGQPVPEPNVPPIAVVPPAQASPTPLPSLPSRPTPTATLPIPTLRPSPASPVATLPPRPTATLPGAPIPIPTATAAPFPTSTPTAIPIPVPTFRPGPTPPVAVLPPITSPTLPSTPLPGQAPFTPSPSPTSSFPPLPQRPVPGPVGQIPTPRPLPSPQPLPSPQPLPSPAAPPVLPTVPVRQTPVSRPLPGPTGSEVRYRVVVPAASDSQRAQVRRVVSGAFTTSYNGQSAMQVGSFRDRVNADSLVEQLRQNGLTNATVEVISPK
;
A
#
# COMPACT_ATOMS: atom_id res chain seq x y z
N MET A 1 -53.90 4.36 33.58
CA MET A 1 -53.42 5.57 32.85
C MET A 1 -52.32 5.14 31.88
N GLY A 2 -52.39 5.53 30.60
CA GLY A 2 -51.33 5.25 29.64
C GLY A 2 -51.62 5.83 28.25
N ARG A 3 -50.57 6.23 27.54
CA ARG A 3 -50.43 6.50 26.09
C ARG A 3 -48.92 6.65 25.84
N SER A 4 -48.26 5.79 25.05
CA SER A 4 -48.27 5.67 23.58
C SER A 4 -47.56 6.82 22.85
N GLY A 5 -46.50 6.50 22.10
CA GLY A 5 -45.73 7.47 21.30
C GLY A 5 -46.33 7.74 19.91
N GLY A 6 -45.61 8.53 19.10
CA GLY A 6 -45.97 8.84 17.71
C GLY A 6 -44.78 9.32 16.89
N ARG A 7 -44.60 8.76 15.68
CA ARG A 7 -43.52 9.08 14.72
C ARG A 7 -43.86 10.34 13.92
N THR A 8 -42.83 11.09 13.49
CA THR A 8 -42.90 11.97 12.32
C THR A 8 -41.98 11.44 11.22
N GLY A 9 -42.54 11.21 10.03
CA GLY A 9 -41.80 10.72 8.86
C GLY A 9 -41.47 11.85 7.88
N TYR A 10 -40.34 11.73 7.18
CA TYR A 10 -39.95 12.64 6.11
C TYR A 10 -40.41 12.10 4.74
N LYS A 11 -41.19 12.90 4.01
CA LYS A 11 -41.54 12.61 2.61
C LYS A 11 -40.38 13.00 1.69
N TRP A 12 -40.00 12.10 0.79
CA TRP A 12 -39.09 12.40 -0.32
C TRP A 12 -39.84 13.08 -1.46
N SER A 13 -39.24 14.11 -2.06
CA SER A 13 -39.71 14.73 -3.30
C SER A 13 -38.90 14.18 -4.48
N ALA A 14 -39.58 13.76 -5.56
CA ALA A 14 -38.94 13.11 -6.70
C ALA A 14 -38.36 14.12 -7.70
N GLY A 15 -37.03 14.12 -7.87
CA GLY A 15 -36.35 14.80 -8.97
C GLY A 15 -36.32 13.93 -10.23
N LYS A 16 -36.60 14.52 -11.40
CA LYS A 16 -36.59 13.83 -12.71
C LYS A 16 -35.15 13.56 -13.20
N PRO A 17 -34.92 12.52 -14.04
CA PRO A 17 -33.58 12.07 -14.41
C PRO A 17 -32.88 12.96 -15.45
N LEU A 18 -31.56 13.10 -15.31
CA LEU A 18 -30.67 13.73 -16.30
C LEU A 18 -30.32 12.72 -17.42
N GLN A 19 -30.40 13.18 -18.67
CA GLN A 19 -30.03 12.37 -19.85
C GLN A 19 -28.52 12.29 -20.09
N THR A 20 -28.13 11.22 -20.78
CA THR A 20 -26.75 10.85 -21.14
C THR A 20 -26.20 11.67 -22.31
N GLY A 21 -25.22 12.53 -22.05
CA GLY A 21 -24.43 13.22 -23.08
C GLY A 21 -23.28 12.34 -23.61
N ARG A 22 -23.36 11.92 -24.88
CA ARG A 22 -22.26 11.21 -25.57
C ARG A 22 -21.20 12.21 -26.06
N PHE A 23 -19.94 12.02 -25.68
CA PHE A 23 -18.81 12.73 -26.28
C PHE A 23 -18.50 12.17 -27.68
N TYR A 24 -18.61 13.00 -28.71
CA TYR A 24 -18.01 12.76 -30.03
C TYR A 24 -16.84 13.73 -30.23
N GLY A 25 -15.72 13.21 -30.73
CA GLY A 25 -14.52 13.99 -31.00
C GLY A 25 -14.72 14.98 -32.15
N ARG A 26 -14.17 16.19 -32.03
CA ARG A 26 -14.14 17.16 -33.13
C ARG A 26 -13.05 16.80 -34.14
N LEU A 27 -13.46 16.45 -35.37
CA LEU A 27 -12.61 16.62 -36.54
C LEU A 27 -12.35 18.13 -36.75
N VAL A 28 -11.11 18.47 -37.11
CA VAL A 28 -10.78 19.79 -37.68
C VAL A 28 -10.79 19.63 -39.20
N LEU A 29 -11.77 20.25 -39.87
CA LEU A 29 -11.69 20.44 -41.32
C LEU A 29 -10.80 21.64 -41.61
N VAL A 30 -9.74 21.41 -42.39
CA VAL A 30 -9.00 22.50 -43.05
C VAL A 30 -9.71 22.80 -44.36
N SER A 31 -10.02 24.08 -44.61
CA SER A 31 -10.50 24.56 -45.90
C SER A 31 -9.78 25.85 -46.23
N LEU A 32 -8.91 25.79 -47.24
CA LEU A 32 -8.15 26.93 -47.73
C LEU A 32 -8.69 27.28 -49.12
N LEU A 33 -9.39 28.41 -49.25
CA LEU A 33 -9.63 29.04 -50.56
C LEU A 33 -8.50 30.02 -50.85
N LEU A 34 -8.04 30.05 -52.10
CA LEU A 34 -7.07 31.04 -52.56
C LEU A 34 -7.72 32.40 -52.82
N GLY A 35 -7.01 33.47 -52.47
CA GLY A 35 -7.32 34.84 -52.85
C GLY A 35 -6.03 35.64 -52.92
N SER A 36 -5.68 36.14 -54.11
CA SER A 36 -4.44 36.87 -54.39
C SER A 36 -4.58 38.37 -54.15
N GLY A 37 -3.61 38.99 -53.48
CA GLY A 37 -3.51 40.45 -53.37
C GLY A 37 -2.37 40.86 -52.42
N GLY A 38 -1.34 41.52 -52.95
CA GLY A 38 -0.20 41.95 -52.15
C GLY A 38 -0.46 43.28 -51.43
N ALA A 39 -0.24 43.31 -50.12
CA ALA A 39 0.01 44.53 -49.36
C ALA A 39 0.83 44.19 -48.11
N THR A 40 2.05 44.72 -48.01
CA THR A 40 2.89 44.57 -46.82
C THR A 40 2.35 45.46 -45.70
N VAL A 41 1.75 44.88 -44.67
CA VAL A 41 1.28 45.62 -43.49
C VAL A 41 2.04 45.15 -42.25
N LEU A 42 2.79 46.08 -41.65
CA LEU A 42 3.40 45.93 -40.33
C LEU A 42 2.31 45.96 -39.25
N ALA A 43 1.69 44.81 -38.98
CA ALA A 43 0.80 44.65 -37.84
C ALA A 43 1.61 44.46 -36.56
N GLN A 44 1.86 45.54 -35.81
CA GLN A 44 2.32 45.44 -34.43
C GLN A 44 1.26 44.71 -33.60
N SER A 45 1.61 43.54 -33.05
CA SER A 45 0.71 42.80 -32.17
C SER A 45 0.58 43.51 -30.82
N ILE A 46 -0.48 44.31 -30.67
CA ILE A 46 -0.94 44.80 -29.37
C ILE A 46 -1.28 43.61 -28.48
N ASN A 47 -0.42 43.36 -27.49
CA ASN A 47 -0.47 42.20 -26.62
C ASN A 47 -1.54 42.35 -25.52
N THR A 48 -2.82 42.27 -25.89
CA THR A 48 -3.94 42.24 -24.93
C THR A 48 -4.17 40.82 -24.43
N ASN A 49 -3.25 40.31 -23.61
CA ASN A 49 -3.49 39.09 -22.83
C ASN A 49 -4.64 39.34 -21.84
N PRO A 50 -5.76 38.59 -21.90
CA PRO A 50 -6.76 38.64 -20.84
C PRO A 50 -6.17 38.02 -19.55
N PRO A 51 -6.44 38.57 -18.36
CA PRO A 51 -5.97 38.03 -17.09
C PRO A 51 -6.70 36.70 -16.79
N GLY A 52 -6.15 35.61 -17.29
CA GLY A 52 -6.78 34.29 -17.24
C GLY A 52 -6.15 33.22 -18.16
N SER A 53 -5.09 33.55 -18.92
CA SER A 53 -4.32 32.55 -19.64
C SER A 53 -3.60 31.63 -18.66
N LEU A 54 -4.17 30.46 -18.39
CA LEU A 54 -3.44 29.33 -17.82
C LEU A 54 -2.28 29.03 -18.78
N THR A 55 -1.05 29.39 -18.37
CA THR A 55 0.16 28.94 -19.07
C THR A 55 0.11 27.43 -19.16
N PRO A 56 0.29 26.82 -20.35
CA PRO A 56 0.47 25.39 -20.45
C PRO A 56 1.62 25.01 -19.52
N GLN A 57 1.33 24.21 -18.49
CA GLN A 57 2.37 23.67 -17.62
C GLN A 57 3.21 22.73 -18.49
N THR A 58 4.31 23.24 -19.03
CA THR A 58 5.23 22.47 -19.86
C THR A 58 5.75 21.32 -19.02
N GLN A 59 5.24 20.12 -19.27
CA GLN A 59 5.56 18.91 -18.56
C GLN A 59 7.05 18.61 -18.72
N ARG A 60 7.83 19.04 -17.72
CA ARG A 60 9.28 18.93 -17.73
C ARG A 60 9.68 17.51 -17.38
N PHE A 61 10.48 16.90 -18.26
CA PHE A 61 11.14 15.64 -17.99
C PHE A 61 12.46 15.88 -17.26
N LEU A 62 12.70 15.11 -16.21
CA LEU A 62 13.98 14.98 -15.52
C LEU A 62 14.45 13.53 -15.69
N TYR A 63 15.56 13.33 -16.39
CA TYR A 63 16.10 12.00 -16.64
C TYR A 63 17.08 11.59 -15.54
N VAL A 64 16.99 10.33 -15.11
CA VAL A 64 17.84 9.74 -14.06
C VAL A 64 18.44 8.43 -14.55
N ASP A 65 19.76 8.29 -14.40
CA ASP A 65 20.53 7.09 -14.73
C ASP A 65 21.47 6.77 -13.53
N PRO A 66 21.31 5.64 -12.84
CA PRO A 66 22.06 5.34 -11.63
C PRO A 66 23.51 4.91 -11.91
N VAL A 67 23.85 4.63 -13.18
CA VAL A 67 25.17 4.20 -13.63
C VAL A 67 25.94 5.40 -14.17
N ASN A 68 25.41 6.04 -15.21
CA ASN A 68 26.07 7.09 -16.00
C ASN A 68 25.68 8.52 -15.58
N GLY A 69 24.63 8.67 -14.76
CA GLY A 69 24.16 9.97 -14.31
C GLY A 69 25.09 10.65 -13.30
N ASN A 70 24.98 11.97 -13.24
CA ASN A 70 25.71 12.82 -12.30
C ASN A 70 24.73 13.84 -11.69
N ASP A 71 24.62 13.89 -10.36
CA ASP A 71 23.72 14.79 -9.66
C ASP A 71 24.11 16.28 -9.75
N ALA A 72 25.32 16.62 -10.22
CA ALA A 72 25.64 18.00 -10.59
C ALA A 72 24.93 18.46 -11.89
N SER A 73 24.38 17.53 -12.69
CA SER A 73 23.78 17.80 -14.01
C SER A 73 22.39 18.43 -13.94
N ASN A 74 21.92 18.97 -15.08
CA ASN A 74 20.60 19.59 -15.19
C ASN A 74 19.43 18.59 -15.35
N GLY A 75 19.69 17.28 -15.42
CA GLY A 75 18.66 16.24 -15.57
C GLY A 75 18.04 16.17 -16.96
N THR A 76 18.80 16.54 -18.00
CA THR A 76 18.36 16.42 -19.40
C THR A 76 18.68 15.02 -19.93
N LEU A 77 18.15 14.66 -21.11
CA LEU A 77 18.43 13.35 -21.74
C LEU A 77 19.93 13.12 -22.01
N GLN A 78 20.69 14.18 -22.28
CA GLN A 78 22.14 14.13 -22.53
C GLN A 78 22.98 14.25 -21.26
N ALA A 79 22.41 14.78 -20.17
CA ALA A 79 23.09 14.97 -18.88
C ALA A 79 22.12 14.57 -17.74
N PRO A 80 21.84 13.27 -17.58
CA PRO A 80 20.92 12.77 -16.58
C PRO A 80 21.46 12.95 -15.16
N LEU A 81 20.54 13.06 -14.20
CA LEU A 81 20.86 12.96 -12.78
C LEU A 81 21.25 11.53 -12.43
N ARG A 82 21.96 11.35 -11.32
CA ARG A 82 22.35 10.03 -10.82
C ARG A 82 21.25 9.42 -9.96
N THR A 83 20.60 10.24 -9.14
CA THR A 83 19.68 9.76 -8.09
C THR A 83 18.27 10.31 -8.22
N ILE A 84 17.30 9.45 -7.88
CA ILE A 84 15.88 9.79 -7.72
C ILE A 84 15.74 10.85 -6.62
N THR A 85 16.55 10.72 -5.55
CA THR A 85 16.63 11.71 -4.47
C THR A 85 16.91 13.13 -5.01
N ASN A 86 17.94 13.32 -5.84
CA ASN A 86 18.26 14.62 -6.44
C ASN A 86 17.29 15.06 -7.55
N ALA A 87 16.67 14.12 -8.26
CA ALA A 87 15.60 14.46 -9.19
C ALA A 87 14.38 15.02 -8.45
N LEU A 88 14.01 14.42 -7.33
CA LEU A 88 12.92 14.88 -6.48
C LEU A 88 13.20 16.26 -5.86
N THR A 89 14.43 16.62 -5.50
CA THR A 89 14.70 17.98 -4.97
C THR A 89 14.46 19.09 -6.00
N ARG A 90 14.59 18.78 -7.30
CA ARG A 90 14.44 19.71 -8.43
C ARG A 90 13.06 19.67 -9.08
N ALA A 91 12.32 18.57 -8.91
CA ALA A 91 11.01 18.37 -9.50
C ALA A 91 9.95 19.31 -8.92
N GLN A 92 9.19 19.92 -9.82
CA GLN A 92 8.00 20.72 -9.53
C GLN A 92 6.73 19.93 -9.85
N VAL A 93 5.58 20.39 -9.35
CA VAL A 93 4.26 19.80 -9.65
C VAL A 93 4.07 19.64 -11.17
N GLY A 94 3.60 18.47 -11.60
CA GLY A 94 3.41 18.13 -13.02
C GLY A 94 4.67 17.65 -13.76
N ASN A 95 5.84 17.64 -13.12
CA ASN A 95 7.07 17.11 -13.72
C ASN A 95 7.08 15.57 -13.73
N ILE A 96 7.77 14.99 -14.72
CA ILE A 96 8.02 13.55 -14.82
C ILE A 96 9.50 13.29 -14.59
N ILE A 97 9.81 12.49 -13.58
CA ILE A 97 11.12 11.89 -13.35
C ILE A 97 11.16 10.58 -14.15
N GLN A 98 11.86 10.57 -15.28
CA GLN A 98 12.06 9.39 -16.11
C GLN A 98 13.30 8.63 -15.64
N LEU A 99 13.10 7.39 -15.20
CA LEU A 99 14.15 6.47 -14.81
C LEU A 99 14.67 5.70 -16.02
N GLN A 100 15.99 5.52 -16.11
CA GLN A 100 16.65 4.54 -16.97
C GLN A 100 16.76 3.17 -16.27
N PRO A 101 16.93 2.07 -17.05
CA PRO A 101 17.29 0.77 -16.50
C PRO A 101 18.51 0.81 -15.60
N GLY A 102 18.43 0.16 -14.44
CA GLY A 102 19.49 0.14 -13.44
C GLY A 102 19.00 -0.19 -12.03
N ILE A 103 19.93 -0.19 -11.09
CA ILE A 103 19.68 -0.47 -9.67
C ILE A 103 19.89 0.82 -8.87
N TYR A 104 18.78 1.39 -8.40
CA TYR A 104 18.71 2.56 -7.54
C TYR A 104 18.80 2.11 -6.08
N SER A 105 19.93 2.40 -5.44
CA SER A 105 20.27 1.92 -4.09
C SER A 105 21.20 2.90 -3.40
N SER A 106 21.49 2.69 -2.11
CA SER A 106 22.51 3.49 -1.43
C SER A 106 23.91 3.31 -2.03
N ALA A 107 24.18 2.23 -2.77
CA ALA A 107 25.42 2.06 -3.52
C ALA A 107 25.44 2.86 -4.84
N SER A 108 24.28 3.18 -5.45
CA SER A 108 24.21 4.12 -6.58
C SER A 108 24.19 5.58 -6.13
N GLY A 109 23.88 5.84 -4.85
CA GLY A 109 23.86 7.16 -4.22
C GLY A 109 22.50 7.55 -3.62
N GLU A 110 21.47 6.69 -3.65
CA GLU A 110 20.15 7.03 -3.11
C GLU A 110 20.18 7.21 -1.59
N SER A 111 19.50 8.27 -1.13
CA SER A 111 19.22 8.51 0.28
C SER A 111 17.83 7.98 0.61
N PHE A 112 17.75 6.99 1.51
CA PHE A 112 16.49 6.40 1.94
C PHE A 112 16.05 6.98 3.30
N PRO A 113 14.75 7.21 3.52
CA PRO A 113 13.64 6.92 2.61
C PRO A 113 13.50 7.94 1.48
N ILE A 114 13.17 7.48 0.28
CA ILE A 114 12.88 8.34 -0.87
C ILE A 114 11.49 8.96 -0.66
N VAL A 115 11.43 10.27 -0.42
CA VAL A 115 10.18 11.00 -0.18
C VAL A 115 9.62 11.54 -1.48
N MET A 116 8.50 10.97 -1.96
CA MET A 116 7.82 11.47 -3.15
C MET A 116 7.34 12.91 -2.95
N ARG A 117 7.31 13.71 -4.02
CA ARG A 117 6.74 15.06 -3.99
C ARG A 117 5.31 15.09 -4.50
N PRO A 118 4.40 15.87 -3.89
CA PRO A 118 3.04 16.02 -4.39
C PRO A 118 3.02 16.45 -5.85
N GLY A 119 2.18 15.80 -6.66
CA GLY A 119 2.03 16.10 -8.08
C GLY A 119 3.21 15.72 -8.98
N VAL A 120 4.23 15.01 -8.48
CA VAL A 120 5.38 14.54 -9.27
C VAL A 120 5.19 13.07 -9.66
N VAL A 121 5.50 12.75 -10.92
CA VAL A 121 5.47 11.38 -11.45
C VAL A 121 6.89 10.80 -11.43
N ILE A 122 7.08 9.65 -10.79
CA ILE A 122 8.27 8.80 -10.95
C ILE A 122 7.89 7.69 -11.92
N ARG A 123 8.51 7.68 -13.12
CA ARG A 123 8.18 6.75 -14.21
C ARG A 123 9.41 5.98 -14.66
N GLY A 124 9.37 4.65 -14.51
CA GLY A 124 10.26 3.73 -15.19
C GLY A 124 9.64 3.18 -16.47
N GLU A 125 9.51 1.87 -16.56
CA GLU A 125 9.00 1.13 -17.72
C GLU A 125 7.67 0.45 -17.36
N GLU A 126 6.56 1.04 -17.77
CA GLU A 126 5.22 0.57 -17.42
C GLU A 126 4.85 -0.75 -18.14
N SER A 127 5.33 -0.96 -19.37
CA SER A 127 4.96 -2.15 -20.16
C SER A 127 5.48 -3.45 -19.55
N SER A 128 6.64 -3.39 -18.88
CA SER A 128 7.30 -4.54 -18.24
C SER A 128 7.05 -4.61 -16.72
N ARG A 129 6.21 -3.73 -16.18
CA ARG A 129 6.02 -3.46 -14.74
C ARG A 129 7.32 -3.19 -13.98
N GLY A 130 8.22 -2.43 -14.59
CA GLY A 130 9.51 -2.06 -14.03
C GLY A 130 10.59 -3.14 -14.08
N ASN A 131 10.50 -4.09 -15.00
CA ASN A 131 11.62 -4.97 -15.29
C ASN A 131 12.85 -4.14 -15.68
N GLY A 132 14.00 -4.45 -15.09
CA GLY A 132 15.25 -3.71 -15.31
C GLY A 132 15.37 -2.38 -14.55
N ILE A 133 14.34 -1.90 -13.83
CA ILE A 133 14.37 -0.66 -13.05
C ILE A 133 14.07 -1.01 -11.59
N VAL A 134 15.13 -1.24 -10.80
CA VAL A 134 15.04 -1.76 -9.44
C VAL A 134 15.39 -0.69 -8.41
N ILE A 135 14.46 -0.35 -7.54
CA ILE A 135 14.68 0.48 -6.35
C ILE A 135 14.84 -0.46 -5.16
N THR A 136 16.06 -0.52 -4.60
CA THR A 136 16.41 -1.45 -3.51
C THR A 136 17.08 -0.73 -2.35
N GLY A 137 16.46 -0.81 -1.18
CA GLY A 137 16.99 -0.23 0.05
C GLY A 137 15.87 0.15 1.02
N GLY A 138 16.23 0.91 2.05
CA GLY A 138 15.29 1.42 3.03
C GLY A 138 15.98 2.21 4.13
N GLY A 139 15.26 3.17 4.70
CA GLY A 139 15.76 4.08 5.73
C GLY A 139 14.79 4.19 6.90
N GLY A 140 15.28 4.72 8.02
CA GLY A 140 14.46 4.98 9.19
C GLY A 140 13.41 6.07 8.90
N PHE A 141 12.15 5.78 9.20
CA PHE A 141 11.04 6.73 9.10
C PHE A 141 10.23 6.71 10.39
N THR A 142 10.03 7.88 11.00
CA THR A 142 9.16 8.02 12.18
C THR A 142 7.73 8.32 11.71
N SER A 143 6.90 7.29 11.64
CA SER A 143 5.48 7.42 11.35
C SER A 143 4.75 8.13 12.50
N PRO A 144 3.95 9.18 12.21
CA PRO A 144 3.04 9.79 13.18
C PRO A 144 2.09 8.80 13.88
N SER A 145 1.68 7.73 13.19
CA SER A 145 0.75 6.72 13.75
C SER A 145 1.38 5.38 14.14
N PHE A 146 2.59 5.05 13.66
CA PHE A 146 3.27 3.76 13.89
C PHE A 146 4.70 3.86 14.45
N ALA A 147 5.16 5.04 14.87
CA ALA A 147 6.51 5.29 15.38
C ALA A 147 7.62 4.84 14.37
N GLY A 148 8.78 4.39 14.85
CA GLY A 148 9.92 4.05 14.00
C GLY A 148 9.69 2.82 13.10
N GLN A 149 9.77 3.03 11.78
CA GLN A 149 9.64 2.03 10.72
C GLN A 149 10.87 2.07 9.80
N ASN A 150 11.05 1.04 8.94
CA ASN A 150 12.07 1.04 7.88
C ASN A 150 11.39 0.97 6.51
N ILE A 151 11.49 2.03 5.71
CA ILE A 151 10.72 2.15 4.46
C ILE A 151 11.66 2.52 3.28
N ALA A 152 11.36 2.05 2.07
CA ALA A 152 12.09 2.48 0.87
C ALA A 152 11.51 3.80 0.32
N ILE A 153 10.20 3.86 0.07
CA ILE A 153 9.54 5.07 -0.44
C ILE A 153 8.44 5.54 0.52
N LEU A 154 8.33 6.85 0.70
CA LEU A 154 7.19 7.52 1.33
C LEU A 154 6.31 8.18 0.25
N GLY A 155 5.05 7.75 0.15
CA GLY A 155 4.09 8.21 -0.84
C GLY A 155 3.43 9.55 -0.47
N ALA A 156 3.31 10.44 -1.45
CA ALA A 156 2.70 11.77 -1.31
C ALA A 156 1.42 11.92 -2.15
N SER A 157 0.51 12.80 -1.74
CA SER A 157 -0.77 13.03 -2.44
C SER A 157 -0.55 13.58 -3.85
N GLN A 158 -1.33 13.11 -4.82
CA GLN A 158 -1.19 13.43 -6.25
C GLN A 158 0.17 13.03 -6.87
N ALA A 159 1.08 12.40 -6.12
CA ALA A 159 2.31 11.86 -6.67
C ALA A 159 2.02 10.52 -7.36
N GLU A 160 2.80 10.16 -8.37
CA GLU A 160 2.59 8.92 -9.10
C GLU A 160 3.86 8.06 -9.11
N LEU A 161 3.72 6.76 -8.87
CA LEU A 161 4.78 5.76 -8.97
C LEU A 161 4.42 4.76 -10.05
N ARG A 162 5.21 4.72 -11.12
CA ARG A 162 4.90 3.96 -12.32
C ARG A 162 6.08 3.15 -12.85
N GLY A 163 5.84 1.89 -13.25
CA GLY A 163 6.81 1.13 -14.02
C GLY A 163 8.12 0.86 -13.29
N VAL A 164 8.10 0.58 -11.98
CA VAL A 164 9.30 0.30 -11.18
C VAL A 164 9.19 -1.01 -10.39
N THR A 165 10.33 -1.67 -10.17
CA THR A 165 10.46 -2.79 -9.24
C THR A 165 10.96 -2.28 -7.88
N LEU A 166 10.23 -2.50 -6.80
CA LEU A 166 10.61 -2.11 -5.44
C LEU A 166 10.93 -3.33 -4.57
N THR A 167 11.98 -3.21 -3.77
CA THR A 167 12.34 -4.18 -2.72
C THR A 167 12.98 -3.48 -1.51
N ASN A 168 12.66 -3.94 -0.30
CA ASN A 168 13.32 -3.52 0.93
C ASN A 168 13.77 -4.73 1.77
N THR A 169 15.06 -5.07 1.64
CA THR A 169 15.68 -6.23 2.30
C THR A 169 16.11 -5.96 3.76
N ASN A 170 15.93 -4.74 4.27
CA ASN A 170 16.21 -4.44 5.67
C ASN A 170 15.25 -5.17 6.61
N ARG A 171 15.61 -5.33 7.90
CA ARG A 171 14.72 -5.91 8.92
C ARG A 171 13.44 -5.07 9.08
N ARG A 172 12.27 -5.71 8.92
CA ARG A 172 10.95 -5.04 8.87
C ARG A 172 10.89 -3.97 7.77
N GLY A 173 11.48 -4.28 6.61
CA GLY A 173 11.54 -3.40 5.46
C GLY A 173 10.22 -3.39 4.70
N TYR A 174 9.59 -2.22 4.65
CA TYR A 174 8.45 -1.93 3.78
C TYR A 174 8.94 -1.31 2.47
N ALA A 175 8.41 -1.73 1.32
CA ALA A 175 8.78 -1.12 0.05
C ALA A 175 8.16 0.27 -0.13
N LEU A 176 6.84 0.43 0.06
CA LEU A 176 6.17 1.73 0.01
C LEU A 176 5.27 1.96 1.23
N TRP A 177 5.44 3.10 1.89
CA TRP A 177 4.61 3.57 2.98
C TRP A 177 3.70 4.71 2.51
N VAL A 178 2.41 4.63 2.81
CA VAL A 178 1.41 5.65 2.46
C VAL A 178 0.63 6.02 3.72
N GLU A 179 0.79 7.24 4.21
CA GLU A 179 0.20 7.71 5.47
C GLU A 179 -0.53 9.03 5.25
N SER A 180 -1.85 9.00 5.40
CA SER A 180 -2.75 10.16 5.18
C SER A 180 -2.55 10.88 3.83
N SER A 181 -2.12 10.15 2.79
CA SER A 181 -1.88 10.65 1.45
C SER A 181 -2.58 9.83 0.36
N SER A 182 -2.63 10.37 -0.86
CA SER A 182 -3.29 9.76 -2.03
C SER A 182 -2.41 9.70 -3.29
N PRO A 183 -1.31 8.93 -3.29
CA PRO A 183 -0.54 8.64 -4.50
C PRO A 183 -1.27 7.68 -5.46
N ILE A 184 -0.92 7.74 -6.74
CA ILE A 184 -1.27 6.71 -7.74
C ILE A 184 -0.09 5.76 -7.89
N VAL A 185 -0.33 4.47 -7.70
CA VAL A 185 0.68 3.41 -7.76
C VAL A 185 0.25 2.43 -8.83
N VAL A 186 0.85 2.50 -10.01
CA VAL A 186 0.39 1.77 -11.20
C VAL A 186 1.50 1.05 -11.95
N ASN A 187 1.24 -0.17 -12.44
CA ASN A 187 2.19 -0.95 -13.24
C ASN A 187 3.56 -1.15 -12.56
N ASN A 188 3.61 -1.42 -11.25
CA ASN A 188 4.86 -1.68 -10.52
C ASN A 188 5.00 -3.15 -10.10
N THR A 189 6.21 -3.55 -9.72
CA THR A 189 6.50 -4.86 -9.12
C THR A 189 7.02 -4.69 -7.69
N PHE A 190 6.29 -5.15 -6.68
CA PHE A 190 6.69 -5.15 -5.28
C PHE A 190 7.18 -6.54 -4.89
N THR A 191 8.49 -6.72 -4.72
CA THR A 191 9.07 -8.07 -4.57
C THR A 191 10.14 -8.17 -3.50
N GLY A 192 10.19 -9.29 -2.78
CA GLY A 192 11.31 -9.65 -1.89
C GLY A 192 11.53 -8.74 -0.68
N SER A 193 10.58 -7.85 -0.34
CA SER A 193 10.68 -7.02 0.87
C SER A 193 10.51 -7.90 2.10
N THR A 194 11.24 -7.64 3.20
CA THR A 194 11.14 -8.53 4.39
C THR A 194 9.82 -8.39 5.15
N HIS A 195 9.09 -7.29 4.93
CA HIS A 195 7.75 -7.06 5.48
C HIS A 195 6.72 -6.93 4.36
N ASP A 196 6.01 -5.80 4.25
CA ASP A 196 4.93 -5.62 3.27
C ASP A 196 5.43 -4.91 2.01
N GLY A 197 4.82 -5.25 0.87
CA GLY A 197 5.03 -4.50 -0.37
C GLY A 197 4.54 -3.06 -0.26
N ILE A 198 3.29 -2.88 0.17
CA ILE A 198 2.72 -1.55 0.51
C ILE A 198 2.11 -1.59 1.91
N PHE A 199 2.32 -0.54 2.70
CA PHE A 199 1.60 -0.27 3.95
C PHE A 199 0.80 1.03 3.84
N VAL A 200 -0.52 0.97 4.03
CA VAL A 200 -1.45 2.10 3.92
C VAL A 200 -2.07 2.39 5.29
N THR A 201 -1.93 3.63 5.78
CA THR A 201 -2.35 4.02 7.13
C THR A 201 -2.88 5.46 7.23
N GLY A 202 -3.35 5.86 8.41
CA GLY A 202 -3.99 7.15 8.66
C GLY A 202 -5.30 7.27 7.87
N ASN A 203 -5.51 8.43 7.25
CA ASN A 203 -6.65 8.68 6.36
C ASN A 203 -6.25 8.59 4.86
N ALA A 204 -5.33 7.68 4.53
CA ALA A 204 -4.82 7.54 3.16
C ALA A 204 -5.89 7.01 2.19
N ALA A 205 -5.79 7.44 0.93
CA ALA A 205 -6.64 6.98 -0.16
C ALA A 205 -5.86 6.85 -1.50
N PRO A 206 -4.81 6.02 -1.56
CA PRO A 206 -4.09 5.75 -2.81
C PRO A 206 -4.91 4.91 -3.79
N THR A 207 -4.60 5.07 -5.08
CA THR A 207 -5.05 4.15 -6.13
C THR A 207 -3.92 3.17 -6.45
N VAL A 208 -4.14 1.88 -6.24
CA VAL A 208 -3.17 0.80 -6.44
C VAL A 208 -3.67 -0.09 -7.58
N LEU A 209 -3.12 0.09 -8.78
CA LEU A 209 -3.65 -0.45 -10.05
C LEU A 209 -2.62 -1.30 -10.82
N ASN A 210 -3.01 -2.48 -11.33
CA ASN A 210 -2.18 -3.30 -12.25
C ASN A 210 -0.77 -3.68 -11.73
N ASN A 211 -0.51 -3.60 -10.43
CA ASN A 211 0.78 -3.94 -9.84
C ASN A 211 0.90 -5.46 -9.60
N TYR A 212 2.14 -5.93 -9.45
CA TYR A 212 2.46 -7.31 -9.10
C TYR A 212 3.17 -7.37 -7.75
N PHE A 213 2.61 -8.10 -6.79
CA PHE A 213 3.16 -8.32 -5.46
C PHE A 213 3.63 -9.76 -5.34
N TYR A 214 4.93 -9.96 -5.13
CA TYR A 214 5.54 -11.28 -5.20
C TYR A 214 6.55 -11.54 -4.06
N ARG A 215 6.40 -12.64 -3.31
CA ARG A 215 7.40 -13.04 -2.29
C ARG A 215 7.81 -11.93 -1.30
N ASN A 216 6.86 -11.11 -0.87
CA ASN A 216 7.06 -10.20 0.27
C ASN A 216 6.87 -11.00 1.57
N GLY A 217 7.76 -10.78 2.54
CA GLY A 217 7.96 -11.64 3.72
C GLY A 217 6.81 -11.63 4.74
N ALA A 218 5.99 -10.57 4.75
CA ALA A 218 4.76 -10.52 5.52
C ALA A 218 3.54 -10.45 4.57
N ASN A 219 3.20 -9.28 4.02
CA ASN A 219 1.99 -9.12 3.21
C ASN A 219 2.26 -8.53 1.82
N GLY A 220 1.36 -8.75 0.86
CA GLY A 220 1.34 -7.98 -0.38
C GLY A 220 1.02 -6.51 -0.08
N ILE A 221 -0.13 -6.27 0.55
CA ILE A 221 -0.53 -4.96 1.06
C ILE A 221 -1.22 -5.05 2.43
N SER A 222 -0.87 -4.15 3.35
CA SER A 222 -1.64 -3.88 4.57
C SER A 222 -2.36 -2.54 4.49
N ILE A 223 -3.61 -2.52 4.95
CA ILE A 223 -4.52 -1.37 4.87
C ILE A 223 -5.17 -1.18 6.25
N VAL A 224 -4.80 -0.09 6.94
CA VAL A 224 -5.20 0.19 8.33
C VAL A 224 -5.61 1.67 8.51
N GLY A 225 -5.87 2.11 9.74
CA GLY A 225 -6.37 3.45 10.05
C GLY A 225 -7.84 3.61 9.71
N THR A 226 -8.18 4.73 9.06
CA THR A 226 -9.48 5.02 8.43
C THR A 226 -9.35 5.02 6.90
N SER A 227 -8.28 4.42 6.37
CA SER A 227 -7.93 4.51 4.95
C SER A 227 -8.98 3.87 4.02
N ARG A 228 -9.05 4.44 2.81
CA ARG A 228 -10.00 4.07 1.75
C ARG A 228 -9.31 3.98 0.38
N PRO A 229 -8.28 3.13 0.22
CA PRO A 229 -7.63 2.96 -1.07
C PRO A 229 -8.53 2.20 -2.06
N GLU A 230 -8.27 2.42 -3.35
CA GLU A 230 -8.73 1.53 -4.41
C GLU A 230 -7.61 0.55 -4.77
N VAL A 231 -7.83 -0.75 -4.57
CA VAL A 231 -6.89 -1.83 -4.90
C VAL A 231 -7.50 -2.62 -6.05
N ARG A 232 -7.03 -2.36 -7.28
CA ARG A 232 -7.67 -2.86 -8.50
C ARG A 232 -6.71 -3.56 -9.48
N GLN A 233 -7.17 -4.66 -10.08
CA GLN A 233 -6.46 -5.37 -11.16
C GLN A 233 -5.01 -5.80 -10.81
N ASN A 234 -4.65 -5.87 -9.53
CA ASN A 234 -3.32 -6.29 -9.10
C ASN A 234 -3.24 -7.83 -9.03
N VAL A 235 -2.01 -8.34 -9.05
CA VAL A 235 -1.71 -9.75 -8.81
C VAL A 235 -0.94 -9.86 -7.49
N PHE A 236 -1.46 -10.62 -6.53
CA PHE A 236 -0.83 -10.90 -5.24
C PHE A 236 -0.46 -12.38 -5.17
N GLN A 237 0.84 -12.70 -5.13
CA GLN A 237 1.33 -14.08 -5.24
C GLN A 237 2.47 -14.41 -4.26
N ARG A 238 2.36 -15.56 -3.58
CA ARG A 238 3.41 -16.10 -2.68
C ARG A 238 3.87 -15.11 -1.61
N THR A 239 2.95 -14.31 -1.09
CA THR A 239 3.13 -13.51 0.13
C THR A 239 2.52 -14.25 1.33
N GLY A 240 2.69 -13.75 2.55
CA GLY A 240 1.93 -14.25 3.70
C GLY A 240 0.44 -13.96 3.53
N PHE A 241 -0.02 -12.73 3.75
CA PHE A 241 -1.37 -12.33 3.33
C PHE A 241 -1.31 -11.53 2.03
N GLY A 242 -2.11 -11.90 1.03
CA GLY A 242 -2.22 -11.11 -0.20
C GLY A 242 -2.69 -9.69 0.10
N VAL A 243 -3.82 -9.57 0.81
CA VAL A 243 -4.39 -8.31 1.30
C VAL A 243 -4.76 -8.44 2.77
N ASN A 244 -4.24 -7.55 3.62
CA ASN A 244 -4.60 -7.43 5.03
C ASN A 244 -5.35 -6.10 5.27
N VAL A 245 -6.56 -6.16 5.83
CA VAL A 245 -7.40 -4.98 6.12
C VAL A 245 -7.75 -4.94 7.60
N GLY A 246 -7.45 -3.85 8.29
CA GLY A 246 -7.63 -3.73 9.73
C GLY A 246 -8.14 -2.38 10.21
N GLN A 247 -8.26 -2.27 11.54
CA GLN A 247 -8.77 -1.09 12.25
C GLN A 247 -10.15 -0.66 11.72
N ASN A 248 -10.29 0.53 11.13
CA ASN A 248 -11.54 1.05 10.59
C ASN A 248 -11.47 1.28 9.06
N ALA A 249 -10.52 0.62 8.38
CA ALA A 249 -10.31 0.78 6.95
C ALA A 249 -11.48 0.25 6.11
N SER A 250 -11.75 0.93 5.00
CA SER A 250 -12.84 0.61 4.07
C SER A 250 -12.36 0.69 2.60
N PRO A 251 -11.42 -0.20 2.18
CA PRO A 251 -10.92 -0.22 0.81
C PRO A 251 -11.90 -0.84 -0.18
N LEU A 252 -11.83 -0.41 -1.44
CA LEU A 252 -12.37 -1.17 -2.56
C LEU A 252 -11.30 -2.14 -3.05
N VAL A 253 -11.55 -3.45 -2.96
CA VAL A 253 -10.67 -4.51 -3.48
C VAL A 253 -11.39 -5.14 -4.67
N ALA A 254 -11.01 -4.79 -5.89
CA ALA A 254 -11.74 -5.23 -7.08
C ALA A 254 -10.89 -5.78 -8.23
N GLN A 255 -11.36 -6.83 -8.90
CA GLN A 255 -10.75 -7.41 -10.10
C GLN A 255 -9.29 -7.89 -9.91
N ASN A 256 -8.86 -8.13 -8.66
CA ASN A 256 -7.50 -8.61 -8.36
C ASN A 256 -7.40 -10.13 -8.49
N ARG A 257 -6.19 -10.63 -8.75
CA ARG A 257 -5.84 -12.06 -8.66
C ARG A 257 -4.99 -12.29 -7.40
N ILE A 258 -5.58 -12.92 -6.40
CA ILE A 258 -5.00 -13.16 -5.08
C ILE A 258 -4.76 -14.67 -4.93
N VAL A 259 -3.54 -15.12 -5.25
CA VAL A 259 -3.25 -16.55 -5.43
C VAL A 259 -1.98 -17.04 -4.76
N GLU A 260 -1.95 -18.30 -4.34
CA GLU A 260 -0.74 -18.94 -3.76
C GLU A 260 -0.13 -18.20 -2.57
N ASN A 261 -0.91 -17.40 -1.83
CA ASN A 261 -0.48 -16.75 -0.58
C ASN A 261 -0.76 -17.68 0.61
N GLN A 262 -0.22 -17.40 1.79
CA GLN A 262 -0.55 -18.16 3.00
C GLN A 262 -2.06 -18.05 3.31
N ASP A 263 -2.62 -16.84 3.22
CA ASP A 263 -4.05 -16.58 3.10
C ASP A 263 -4.29 -15.48 2.06
N GLY A 264 -5.43 -15.50 1.37
CA GLY A 264 -5.74 -14.52 0.33
C GLY A 264 -6.02 -13.13 0.90
N VAL A 265 -7.14 -13.00 1.61
CA VAL A 265 -7.61 -11.75 2.22
C VAL A 265 -7.86 -11.96 3.71
N ILE A 266 -7.28 -11.12 4.56
CA ILE A 266 -7.58 -11.04 5.99
C ILE A 266 -8.31 -9.73 6.26
N THR A 267 -9.44 -9.77 6.96
CA THR A 267 -10.16 -8.58 7.43
C THR A 267 -10.46 -8.66 8.92
N GLN A 268 -10.07 -7.63 9.68
CA GLN A 268 -10.01 -7.68 11.15
C GLN A 268 -10.40 -6.34 11.82
N ALA A 269 -10.56 -6.36 13.15
CA ALA A 269 -11.09 -5.26 13.95
C ALA A 269 -12.50 -4.83 13.47
N ASN A 270 -12.67 -3.58 13.00
CA ASN A 270 -13.94 -3.05 12.48
C ASN A 270 -13.89 -2.80 10.96
N ALA A 271 -12.94 -3.42 10.25
CA ALA A 271 -12.74 -3.20 8.83
C ALA A 271 -13.97 -3.56 7.98
N ARG A 272 -14.23 -2.76 6.94
CA ARG A 272 -15.36 -2.90 6.01
C ARG A 272 -14.89 -2.82 4.56
N PRO A 273 -14.06 -3.78 4.09
CA PRO A 273 -13.62 -3.81 2.70
C PRO A 273 -14.77 -4.22 1.77
N VAL A 274 -14.80 -3.67 0.57
CA VAL A 274 -15.75 -4.03 -0.49
C VAL A 274 -15.03 -4.91 -1.50
N LEU A 275 -15.46 -6.17 -1.66
CA LEU A 275 -14.82 -7.13 -2.55
C LEU A 275 -15.69 -7.33 -3.81
N ARG A 276 -15.13 -7.01 -4.99
CA ARG A 276 -15.83 -7.15 -6.29
C ARG A 276 -14.99 -7.86 -7.36
N GLY A 277 -15.48 -8.95 -7.95
CA GLY A 277 -14.86 -9.54 -9.14
C GLY A 277 -13.44 -10.10 -8.96
N ASN A 278 -13.01 -10.39 -7.72
CA ASN A 278 -11.66 -10.90 -7.47
C ASN A 278 -11.57 -12.41 -7.69
N LEU A 279 -10.42 -12.87 -8.19
CA LEU A 279 -10.04 -14.29 -8.22
C LEU A 279 -9.19 -14.59 -6.98
N ILE A 280 -9.74 -15.31 -6.02
CA ILE A 280 -9.11 -15.64 -4.74
C ILE A 280 -8.92 -17.15 -4.65
N ALA A 281 -7.75 -17.62 -5.12
CA ALA A 281 -7.59 -19.01 -5.50
C ALA A 281 -6.26 -19.62 -5.07
N ASP A 282 -6.23 -20.94 -4.87
CA ASP A 282 -4.97 -21.69 -4.73
C ASP A 282 -4.10 -21.21 -3.54
N ASN A 283 -4.68 -20.51 -2.55
CA ASN A 283 -3.98 -20.04 -1.34
C ASN A 283 -3.80 -21.19 -0.33
N VAL A 284 -2.69 -21.21 0.42
CA VAL A 284 -2.26 -22.34 1.28
C VAL A 284 -3.29 -22.67 2.35
N ARG A 285 -3.86 -21.65 3.01
CA ARG A 285 -4.92 -21.81 4.02
C ARG A 285 -6.26 -21.31 3.48
N ASN A 286 -6.59 -20.04 3.63
CA ASN A 286 -7.94 -19.56 3.36
C ASN A 286 -7.99 -18.53 2.23
N GLY A 287 -9.13 -18.48 1.54
CA GLY A 287 -9.41 -17.42 0.57
C GLY A 287 -9.66 -16.07 1.26
N LEU A 288 -10.67 -16.02 2.13
CA LEU A 288 -10.99 -14.88 2.98
C LEU A 288 -11.15 -15.30 4.44
N VAL A 289 -10.57 -14.54 5.37
CA VAL A 289 -10.81 -14.69 6.82
C VAL A 289 -11.32 -13.37 7.40
N ALA A 290 -12.48 -13.42 8.08
CA ALA A 290 -13.05 -12.28 8.81
C ALA A 290 -12.93 -12.50 10.33
N ILE A 291 -12.46 -11.49 11.06
CA ILE A 291 -12.08 -11.61 12.47
C ILE A 291 -12.68 -10.46 13.29
N THR A 292 -13.05 -10.72 14.56
CA THR A 292 -13.56 -9.75 15.53
C THR A 292 -14.90 -9.12 15.09
N ASN A 293 -14.94 -7.89 14.60
CA ASN A 293 -16.16 -7.19 14.19
C ASN A 293 -16.15 -6.86 12.69
N ALA A 294 -15.19 -7.39 11.94
CA ALA A 294 -15.03 -7.10 10.52
C ALA A 294 -16.30 -7.49 9.75
N LEU A 295 -16.66 -6.68 8.76
CA LEU A 295 -17.81 -6.90 7.91
C LEU A 295 -17.43 -6.64 6.46
N PRO A 296 -16.72 -7.58 5.80
CA PRO A 296 -16.47 -7.51 4.37
C PRO A 296 -17.80 -7.54 3.61
N ASP A 297 -17.96 -6.60 2.69
CA ASP A 297 -19.05 -6.61 1.72
C ASP A 297 -18.67 -7.57 0.59
N LEU A 298 -19.39 -8.69 0.51
CA LEU A 298 -19.27 -9.74 -0.50
C LEU A 298 -20.41 -9.67 -1.52
N GLY A 299 -20.99 -8.50 -1.74
CA GLY A 299 -22.10 -8.27 -2.65
C GLY A 299 -23.41 -8.03 -1.92
N THR A 300 -24.29 -7.31 -2.61
CA THR A 300 -25.65 -7.00 -2.21
C THR A 300 -26.62 -7.51 -3.29
N PRO A 301 -27.95 -7.58 -3.03
CA PRO A 301 -28.93 -7.98 -4.04
C PRO A 301 -28.92 -7.10 -5.30
N THR A 302 -28.54 -5.83 -5.17
CA THR A 302 -28.45 -4.85 -6.26
C THR A 302 -27.06 -4.77 -6.90
N GLU A 303 -26.01 -5.20 -6.20
CA GLU A 303 -24.63 -5.17 -6.68
C GLU A 303 -23.91 -6.48 -6.28
N PRO A 304 -23.92 -7.52 -7.15
CA PRO A 304 -23.38 -8.83 -6.81
C PRO A 304 -21.85 -8.81 -6.67
N GLY A 305 -21.33 -9.55 -5.69
CA GLY A 305 -19.92 -9.58 -5.36
C GLY A 305 -19.05 -10.10 -6.52
N SER A 306 -19.54 -11.08 -7.29
CA SER A 306 -18.87 -11.62 -8.48
C SER A 306 -17.45 -12.16 -8.23
N ASN A 307 -17.07 -12.41 -6.96
CA ASN A 307 -15.77 -12.97 -6.61
C ASN A 307 -15.77 -14.48 -6.87
N SER A 308 -14.61 -15.03 -7.23
CA SER A 308 -14.40 -16.46 -7.48
C SER A 308 -13.38 -17.02 -6.50
N PHE A 309 -13.87 -17.86 -5.58
CA PHE A 309 -13.08 -18.60 -4.60
C PHE A 309 -12.97 -20.06 -5.06
N ARG A 310 -11.75 -20.58 -5.13
CA ARG A 310 -11.47 -21.96 -5.57
C ARG A 310 -10.14 -22.47 -5.01
N ASN A 311 -10.03 -23.76 -4.74
CA ASN A 311 -8.75 -24.43 -4.39
C ASN A 311 -7.97 -23.86 -3.19
N ASN A 312 -8.55 -22.97 -2.37
CA ASN A 312 -7.92 -22.49 -1.14
C ASN A 312 -7.83 -23.66 -0.15
N GLY A 313 -6.66 -23.99 0.40
CA GLY A 313 -6.37 -25.30 1.01
C GLY A 313 -7.30 -25.72 2.17
N GLN A 314 -7.67 -24.78 3.04
CA GLN A 314 -8.55 -25.00 4.21
C GLN A 314 -9.99 -24.56 3.95
N ARG A 315 -10.25 -23.28 3.65
CA ARG A 315 -11.59 -22.72 3.44
C ARG A 315 -11.60 -21.66 2.35
N ASP A 316 -12.72 -21.50 1.66
CA ASP A 316 -12.92 -20.37 0.76
C ASP A 316 -13.20 -19.11 1.57
N ILE A 317 -14.10 -19.19 2.56
CA ILE A 317 -14.39 -18.12 3.51
C ILE A 317 -14.46 -18.67 4.93
N GLN A 318 -13.71 -18.07 5.85
CA GLN A 318 -13.74 -18.35 7.28
C GLN A 318 -14.19 -17.12 8.07
N ASN A 319 -15.44 -17.15 8.55
CA ASN A 319 -15.96 -16.15 9.47
C ASN A 319 -15.67 -16.53 10.93
N THR A 320 -14.81 -15.76 11.59
CA THR A 320 -14.46 -15.86 13.02
C THR A 320 -14.83 -14.56 13.75
N THR A 321 -15.88 -13.88 13.30
CA THR A 321 -16.40 -12.65 13.93
C THR A 321 -17.31 -12.96 15.12
N ARG A 322 -17.45 -11.99 16.03
CA ARG A 322 -18.27 -12.09 17.25
C ARG A 322 -19.72 -11.70 16.97
N GLY A 323 -20.39 -12.48 16.12
CA GLY A 323 -21.83 -12.40 15.90
C GLY A 323 -22.29 -11.87 14.55
N ASN A 324 -21.40 -11.34 13.70
CA ASN A 324 -21.76 -10.98 12.33
C ASN A 324 -22.02 -12.26 11.51
N THR A 325 -23.09 -12.27 10.72
CA THR A 325 -23.23 -13.18 9.58
C THR A 325 -22.64 -12.50 8.34
N LEU A 326 -21.83 -13.20 7.56
CA LEU A 326 -21.40 -12.71 6.25
C LEU A 326 -22.37 -13.19 5.18
N VAL A 327 -23.02 -12.25 4.49
CA VAL A 327 -23.88 -12.55 3.34
C VAL A 327 -23.02 -12.48 2.07
N SER A 328 -23.07 -13.54 1.28
CA SER A 328 -22.30 -13.69 0.03
C SER A 328 -23.28 -13.73 -1.14
N VAL A 329 -23.44 -12.60 -1.83
CA VAL A 329 -24.39 -12.47 -2.96
C VAL A 329 -23.65 -12.55 -4.28
N GLY A 330 -23.97 -13.55 -5.11
CA GLY A 330 -23.43 -13.67 -6.46
C GLY A 330 -21.92 -13.96 -6.53
N ASN A 331 -21.34 -14.65 -5.54
CA ASN A 331 -19.97 -15.16 -5.62
C ASN A 331 -19.96 -16.65 -5.95
N GLN A 332 -18.93 -17.06 -6.68
CA GLN A 332 -18.58 -18.47 -6.89
C GLN A 332 -17.73 -18.92 -5.70
N LEU A 333 -18.23 -19.87 -4.91
CA LEU A 333 -17.54 -20.48 -3.77
C LEU A 333 -18.13 -21.86 -3.51
N SER A 334 -17.42 -22.70 -2.77
CA SER A 334 -17.95 -24.00 -2.34
C SER A 334 -18.58 -23.90 -0.95
N ALA A 335 -19.86 -24.25 -0.82
CA ALA A 335 -20.58 -24.26 0.45
C ALA A 335 -19.89 -25.16 1.51
N ALA A 336 -19.32 -26.29 1.09
CA ALA A 336 -18.55 -27.19 1.95
C ALA A 336 -17.21 -26.59 2.44
N ARG A 337 -16.76 -25.49 1.84
CA ARG A 337 -15.53 -24.76 2.19
C ARG A 337 -15.82 -23.46 2.94
N LEU A 338 -17.04 -23.24 3.40
CA LEU A 338 -17.39 -22.17 4.33
C LEU A 338 -17.12 -22.58 5.77
N ALA A 339 -16.81 -21.61 6.64
CA ALA A 339 -16.71 -21.80 8.08
C ALA A 339 -17.26 -20.60 8.84
N GLY A 340 -17.95 -20.87 9.97
CA GLY A 340 -18.67 -19.84 10.74
C GLY A 340 -19.98 -19.41 10.08
N LYS A 341 -20.55 -18.29 10.54
CA LYS A 341 -21.83 -17.77 10.03
C LYS A 341 -21.64 -17.12 8.65
N VAL A 342 -21.78 -17.90 7.58
CA VAL A 342 -21.73 -17.41 6.20
C VAL A 342 -22.96 -17.92 5.44
N GLU A 343 -23.71 -17.00 4.86
CA GLU A 343 -24.92 -17.29 4.09
C GLU A 343 -24.67 -16.99 2.61
N GLN A 344 -24.88 -17.97 1.74
CA GLN A 344 -24.76 -17.79 0.29
C GLN A 344 -26.14 -17.51 -0.30
N VAL A 345 -26.29 -16.37 -0.97
CA VAL A 345 -27.54 -15.96 -1.61
C VAL A 345 -27.34 -15.94 -3.13
N ALA A 346 -28.18 -16.69 -3.84
CA ALA A 346 -28.20 -16.68 -5.29
C ALA A 346 -28.73 -15.32 -5.81
N THR A 347 -28.12 -14.80 -6.87
CA THR A 347 -28.60 -13.59 -7.55
C THR A 347 -30.04 -13.78 -8.00
N GLY A 348 -30.95 -12.91 -7.53
CA GLY A 348 -32.38 -12.98 -7.84
C GLY A 348 -33.26 -13.68 -6.80
N GLN A 349 -32.70 -14.20 -5.70
CA GLN A 349 -33.48 -14.62 -4.53
C GLN A 349 -33.68 -13.44 -3.55
N PRO A 350 -34.87 -13.25 -2.96
CA PRO A 350 -35.04 -12.32 -1.84
C PRO A 350 -34.15 -12.73 -0.67
N VAL A 351 -33.38 -11.79 -0.13
CA VAL A 351 -32.72 -11.99 1.17
C VAL A 351 -33.83 -12.06 2.23
N PRO A 352 -33.79 -12.99 3.21
CA PRO A 352 -34.70 -12.93 4.35
C PRO A 352 -34.55 -11.57 5.03
N GLU A 353 -35.65 -10.82 5.14
CA GLU A 353 -35.63 -9.53 5.82
C GLU A 353 -35.07 -9.70 7.25
N PRO A 354 -34.32 -8.71 7.77
CA PRO A 354 -34.02 -8.67 9.19
C PRO A 354 -35.35 -8.79 9.95
N ASN A 355 -35.46 -9.76 10.86
CA ASN A 355 -36.72 -10.10 11.50
C ASN A 355 -37.18 -8.95 12.43
N VAL A 356 -37.84 -7.94 11.85
CA VAL A 356 -38.48 -6.85 12.58
C VAL A 356 -39.76 -7.42 13.18
N PRO A 357 -39.89 -7.51 14.52
CA PRO A 357 -41.11 -8.04 15.12
C PRO A 357 -42.32 -7.21 14.66
N PRO A 358 -43.44 -7.86 14.31
CA PRO A 358 -44.55 -7.20 13.64
C PRO A 358 -45.13 -6.09 14.51
N ILE A 359 -45.11 -4.86 13.99
CA ILE A 359 -45.82 -3.74 14.60
C ILE A 359 -47.31 -4.01 14.42
N ALA A 360 -48.03 -4.20 15.52
CA ALA A 360 -49.46 -4.45 15.50
C ALA A 360 -50.21 -3.32 14.77
N VAL A 361 -50.86 -3.68 13.66
CA VAL A 361 -51.70 -2.77 12.88
C VAL A 361 -53.05 -2.66 13.58
N VAL A 362 -53.33 -1.50 14.16
CA VAL A 362 -54.66 -1.18 14.69
C VAL A 362 -55.58 -0.80 13.52
N PRO A 363 -56.81 -1.35 13.40
CA PRO A 363 -57.72 -1.04 12.30
C PRO A 363 -58.17 0.44 12.30
N PRO A 364 -58.47 1.03 11.14
CA PRO A 364 -58.98 2.40 11.06
C PRO A 364 -60.42 2.48 11.58
N ALA A 365 -60.66 3.33 12.57
CA ALA A 365 -62.01 3.61 13.05
C ALA A 365 -62.80 4.45 12.03
N GLN A 366 -64.05 4.05 11.77
CA GLN A 366 -64.98 4.81 10.94
C GLN A 366 -65.34 6.15 11.62
N ALA A 367 -65.40 7.23 10.84
CA ALA A 367 -65.86 8.54 11.32
C ALA A 367 -67.29 8.81 10.82
N SER A 368 -68.17 9.22 11.73
CA SER A 368 -69.44 9.89 11.44
C SER A 368 -69.86 10.75 12.64
N PRO A 369 -70.62 11.84 12.44
CA PRO A 369 -70.38 13.08 13.20
C PRO A 369 -71.55 13.54 14.08
N THR A 370 -71.28 14.21 15.22
CA THR A 370 -72.21 15.07 15.98
C THR A 370 -71.46 15.90 17.06
N PRO A 371 -72.03 16.94 17.69
CA PRO A 371 -71.46 18.29 17.58
C PRO A 371 -70.78 18.86 18.85
N LEU A 372 -70.12 20.02 18.67
CA LEU A 372 -69.35 20.76 19.67
C LEU A 372 -70.20 21.80 20.42
N PRO A 373 -70.10 21.86 21.77
CA PRO A 373 -69.93 23.14 22.48
C PRO A 373 -68.95 23.00 23.68
N SER A 374 -68.35 24.03 24.29
CA SER A 374 -68.05 25.42 23.93
C SER A 374 -67.09 25.96 25.02
N LEU A 375 -66.05 26.74 24.68
CA LEU A 375 -65.11 27.32 25.66
C LEU A 375 -65.03 28.86 25.54
N PRO A 376 -64.82 29.63 26.63
CA PRO A 376 -65.09 31.07 26.62
C PRO A 376 -63.98 31.95 26.02
N SER A 377 -64.43 32.87 25.17
CA SER A 377 -63.98 34.26 24.93
C SER A 377 -62.67 34.80 25.55
N ARG A 378 -61.86 35.41 24.66
CA ARG A 378 -60.99 36.59 24.95
C ARG A 378 -61.04 37.55 23.73
N PRO A 379 -61.04 38.89 23.90
CA PRO A 379 -61.54 39.80 22.86
C PRO A 379 -60.53 40.28 21.79
N THR A 380 -61.11 40.66 20.65
CA THR A 380 -60.63 41.48 19.50
C THR A 380 -60.49 42.98 19.88
N PRO A 381 -60.17 43.97 18.97
CA PRO A 381 -60.10 44.00 17.48
C PRO A 381 -58.69 44.47 16.95
N THR A 382 -58.41 45.03 15.75
CA THR A 382 -59.18 45.58 14.60
C THR A 382 -58.33 45.60 13.29
N ALA A 383 -59.01 45.76 12.13
CA ALA A 383 -58.58 46.38 10.84
C ALA A 383 -57.25 45.96 10.15
N THR A 384 -57.20 45.37 8.95
CA THR A 384 -57.75 45.71 7.60
C THR A 384 -56.91 46.74 6.80
N LEU A 385 -56.25 46.30 5.72
CA LEU A 385 -55.79 47.13 4.58
C LEU A 385 -55.70 46.29 3.26
N PRO A 386 -56.13 46.81 2.09
CA PRO A 386 -55.91 46.18 0.78
C PRO A 386 -55.13 47.05 -0.25
N ILE A 387 -54.22 46.42 -1.04
CA ILE A 387 -53.99 46.58 -2.52
C ILE A 387 -53.51 47.98 -3.06
N PRO A 388 -52.76 48.17 -4.20
CA PRO A 388 -51.87 47.32 -5.04
C PRO A 388 -50.45 47.92 -5.39
N THR A 389 -49.65 47.18 -6.19
CA THR A 389 -48.65 47.55 -7.27
C THR A 389 -48.03 48.97 -7.37
N LEU A 390 -46.78 49.22 -7.83
CA LEU A 390 -45.85 48.49 -8.74
C LEU A 390 -44.41 49.12 -8.75
N ARG A 391 -43.34 48.31 -8.97
CA ARG A 391 -42.02 48.67 -9.60
C ARG A 391 -41.01 49.55 -8.80
N PRO A 392 -39.70 49.56 -9.14
CA PRO A 392 -38.73 48.47 -9.34
C PRO A 392 -37.64 48.41 -8.23
N SER A 393 -36.87 47.32 -8.15
CA SER A 393 -35.72 47.18 -7.22
C SER A 393 -34.37 47.11 -7.96
N PRO A 394 -33.37 47.92 -7.58
CA PRO A 394 -31.99 47.79 -8.03
C PRO A 394 -31.07 47.08 -7.01
N ALA A 395 -30.09 46.35 -7.55
CA ALA A 395 -28.86 45.76 -6.99
C ALA A 395 -28.53 45.86 -5.49
N SER A 396 -28.21 44.71 -4.89
CA SER A 396 -27.49 44.59 -3.61
C SER A 396 -25.99 44.90 -3.75
N PRO A 397 -25.39 45.70 -2.83
CA PRO A 397 -23.94 45.81 -2.69
C PRO A 397 -23.35 44.89 -1.60
N VAL A 398 -22.05 44.60 -1.75
CA VAL A 398 -21.22 43.77 -0.87
C VAL A 398 -20.86 44.49 0.44
N ALA A 399 -20.79 43.77 1.56
CA ALA A 399 -20.34 44.31 2.85
C ALA A 399 -18.82 44.14 3.07
N THR A 400 -18.14 45.25 3.35
CA THR A 400 -16.69 45.34 3.64
C THR A 400 -16.38 45.47 5.14
N LEU A 401 -15.16 45.09 5.54
CA LEU A 401 -14.65 45.16 6.91
C LEU A 401 -14.42 46.62 7.40
N PRO A 402 -14.58 46.90 8.71
CA PRO A 402 -14.30 48.22 9.30
C PRO A 402 -12.81 48.45 9.67
N PRO A 403 -12.37 49.71 9.88
CA PRO A 403 -10.95 50.09 9.81
C PRO A 403 -10.23 50.29 11.17
N ARG A 404 -8.90 50.47 11.06
CA ARG A 404 -7.91 50.70 12.13
C ARG A 404 -7.65 52.20 12.38
N PRO A 405 -7.52 52.70 13.63
CA PRO A 405 -7.08 54.08 13.90
C PRO A 405 -5.56 54.27 13.79
N THR A 406 -5.13 55.51 13.52
CA THR A 406 -3.72 55.90 13.33
C THR A 406 -3.33 57.01 14.32
N ALA A 407 -2.11 57.00 14.83
CA ALA A 407 -1.49 58.14 15.52
C ALA A 407 0.04 58.16 15.28
N THR A 408 0.64 59.34 15.33
CA THR A 408 1.95 59.69 14.74
C THR A 408 3.13 59.75 15.72
N LEU A 409 4.35 59.62 15.19
CA LEU A 409 5.65 59.71 15.89
C LEU A 409 6.02 61.13 16.34
N PRO A 410 6.92 61.24 17.36
CA PRO A 410 8.17 61.98 17.12
C PRO A 410 9.44 61.40 17.81
N GLY A 411 10.56 61.39 17.06
CA GLY A 411 11.87 61.95 17.47
C GLY A 411 12.76 61.35 18.59
N ALA A 412 13.73 60.51 18.18
CA ALA A 412 15.14 60.47 18.69
C ALA A 412 15.40 59.98 20.16
N PRO A 413 16.67 59.77 20.62
CA PRO A 413 17.11 58.42 21.03
C PRO A 413 17.77 58.28 22.44
N ILE A 414 18.34 57.08 22.74
CA ILE A 414 19.26 56.71 23.87
C ILE A 414 18.52 56.25 25.17
N PRO A 415 19.05 55.32 26.03
CA PRO A 415 19.99 54.19 25.87
C PRO A 415 19.36 52.80 26.23
N ILE A 416 20.16 51.71 26.17
CA ILE A 416 19.81 50.37 26.68
C ILE A 416 20.30 50.20 28.13
N PRO A 417 19.47 49.73 29.08
CA PRO A 417 19.92 49.23 30.39
C PRO A 417 19.74 47.70 30.55
N THR A 418 20.56 47.12 31.43
CA THR A 418 20.71 45.67 31.68
C THR A 418 20.07 45.25 33.01
N ALA A 419 19.81 43.94 33.18
CA ALA A 419 19.49 43.23 34.44
C ALA A 419 18.07 43.51 35.01
N THR A 420 17.50 42.70 35.92
CA THR A 420 18.00 41.62 36.79
C THR A 420 16.88 40.59 37.04
N ALA A 421 17.19 39.31 37.34
CA ALA A 421 16.22 38.35 37.86
C ALA A 421 16.78 37.56 39.06
N ALA A 422 16.01 37.45 40.14
CA ALA A 422 16.32 36.75 41.40
C ALA A 422 15.02 36.58 42.24
N PRO A 423 15.01 35.82 43.35
CA PRO A 423 15.42 34.41 43.46
C PRO A 423 14.41 33.56 44.28
N PHE A 424 14.41 32.22 44.14
CA PHE A 424 13.79 31.28 45.10
C PHE A 424 14.55 29.93 45.13
N PRO A 425 14.42 29.09 46.19
CA PRO A 425 15.59 28.72 46.98
C PRO A 425 16.20 27.33 46.71
N THR A 426 17.43 27.18 47.21
CA THR A 426 18.27 25.98 47.19
C THR A 426 17.99 25.00 48.33
N SER A 427 18.01 23.70 48.03
CA SER A 427 18.46 22.67 48.98
C SER A 427 19.30 21.61 48.23
N THR A 428 20.53 21.41 48.70
CA THR A 428 21.52 20.50 48.12
C THR A 428 21.47 19.11 48.77
N PRO A 429 21.60 18.04 47.97
CA PRO A 429 22.18 16.79 48.44
C PRO A 429 23.56 16.55 47.80
N THR A 430 24.51 16.26 48.68
CA THR A 430 25.92 15.93 48.44
C THR A 430 26.15 14.87 47.37
N ALA A 431 27.07 15.13 46.42
CA ALA A 431 27.56 14.12 45.50
C ALA A 431 28.57 13.19 46.20
N ILE A 432 28.26 11.89 46.28
CA ILE A 432 29.21 10.86 46.68
C ILE A 432 30.03 10.46 45.44
N PRO A 433 31.38 10.51 45.47
CA PRO A 433 32.19 10.07 44.33
C PRO A 433 32.19 8.54 44.22
N ILE A 434 31.65 8.02 43.11
CA ILE A 434 31.77 6.60 42.75
C ILE A 434 33.10 6.39 42.01
N PRO A 435 33.96 5.44 42.40
CA PRO A 435 35.25 5.24 41.74
C PRO A 435 35.12 4.72 40.31
N VAL A 436 35.94 5.27 39.39
CA VAL A 436 36.17 4.69 38.06
C VAL A 436 37.11 3.49 38.20
N PRO A 437 36.79 2.31 37.64
CA PRO A 437 37.71 1.18 37.65
C PRO A 437 38.89 1.43 36.69
N THR A 438 40.05 1.72 37.25
CA THR A 438 41.32 1.80 36.52
C THR A 438 41.82 0.39 36.19
N PHE A 439 41.82 0.04 34.90
CA PHE A 439 42.52 -1.17 34.45
C PHE A 439 44.03 -0.93 34.47
N ARG A 440 44.72 -1.67 35.36
CA ARG A 440 46.18 -1.69 35.49
C ARG A 440 46.77 -2.64 34.42
N PRO A 441 47.81 -2.26 33.67
CA PRO A 441 48.49 -3.19 32.77
C PRO A 441 49.21 -4.29 33.59
N GLY A 442 48.82 -5.55 33.37
CA GLY A 442 49.55 -6.72 33.85
C GLY A 442 50.55 -7.23 32.79
N PRO A 443 51.60 -7.97 33.19
CA PRO A 443 52.70 -8.32 32.29
C PRO A 443 52.28 -9.32 31.20
N THR A 444 52.78 -9.09 29.99
CA THR A 444 52.62 -9.97 28.82
C THR A 444 53.43 -11.26 28.97
N PRO A 445 52.86 -12.45 28.71
CA PRO A 445 53.67 -13.64 28.47
C PRO A 445 54.45 -13.52 27.14
N PRO A 446 55.61 -14.16 26.99
CA PRO A 446 56.47 -14.00 25.82
C PRO A 446 55.84 -14.58 24.55
N VAL A 447 55.83 -13.78 23.49
CA VAL A 447 55.45 -14.23 22.14
C VAL A 447 56.58 -15.08 21.58
N ALA A 448 56.30 -16.36 21.32
CA ALA A 448 57.22 -17.24 20.62
C ALA A 448 57.31 -16.81 19.14
N VAL A 449 58.50 -16.40 18.72
CA VAL A 449 58.80 -16.10 17.31
C VAL A 449 58.91 -17.42 16.54
N LEU A 450 58.06 -17.60 15.52
CA LEU A 450 58.23 -18.63 14.50
C LEU A 450 58.19 -17.97 13.10
N PRO A 451 58.95 -18.51 12.13
CA PRO A 451 59.31 -17.81 10.89
C PRO A 451 58.15 -17.71 9.87
N PRO A 452 58.25 -16.81 8.88
CA PRO A 452 57.24 -16.66 7.84
C PRO A 452 57.11 -17.93 6.99
N ILE A 453 55.90 -18.48 6.92
CA ILE A 453 55.57 -19.64 6.09
C ILE A 453 55.14 -19.14 4.70
N THR A 454 55.88 -19.53 3.68
CA THR A 454 55.63 -19.19 2.28
C THR A 454 54.41 -19.93 1.71
N SER A 455 53.69 -19.28 0.80
CA SER A 455 52.61 -19.91 0.04
C SER A 455 53.15 -21.06 -0.84
N PRO A 456 52.46 -22.20 -0.95
CA PRO A 456 52.93 -23.31 -1.78
C PRO A 456 52.73 -23.02 -3.28
N THR A 457 53.84 -22.76 -3.97
CA THR A 457 53.90 -22.67 -5.44
C THR A 457 53.76 -24.06 -6.05
N LEU A 458 52.90 -24.23 -7.05
CA LEU A 458 52.81 -25.47 -7.83
C LEU A 458 54.07 -25.65 -8.71
N PRO A 459 54.71 -26.84 -8.72
CA PRO A 459 55.89 -27.08 -9.55
C PRO A 459 55.51 -27.20 -11.02
N SER A 460 56.11 -26.34 -11.85
CA SER A 460 56.03 -26.43 -13.32
C SER A 460 57.20 -27.27 -13.82
N THR A 461 56.93 -28.38 -14.51
CA THR A 461 57.96 -29.17 -15.20
C THR A 461 58.37 -28.48 -16.50
N PRO A 462 59.68 -28.30 -16.78
CA PRO A 462 60.14 -27.65 -18.00
C PRO A 462 60.19 -28.62 -19.20
N LEU A 463 59.66 -28.19 -20.34
CA LEU A 463 60.05 -28.75 -21.66
C LEU A 463 61.28 -28.01 -22.19
N PRO A 464 62.22 -28.70 -22.88
CA PRO A 464 63.49 -28.11 -23.30
C PRO A 464 63.43 -27.42 -24.66
N GLY A 465 64.20 -26.32 -24.77
CA GLY A 465 64.95 -25.99 -25.97
C GLY A 465 64.28 -25.09 -27.01
N GLN A 466 64.59 -23.79 -26.97
CA GLN A 466 64.98 -23.04 -28.18
C GLN A 466 65.76 -21.77 -27.84
N ALA A 467 66.81 -21.53 -28.62
CA ALA A 467 67.56 -20.29 -28.72
C ALA A 467 68.09 -20.20 -30.17
N PRO A 468 68.49 -19.01 -30.65
CA PRO A 468 67.63 -17.85 -30.83
C PRO A 468 67.62 -17.41 -32.32
N PHE A 469 67.12 -16.21 -32.59
CA PHE A 469 67.56 -15.23 -33.61
C PHE A 469 66.40 -14.52 -34.37
N THR A 470 66.52 -13.20 -34.39
CA THR A 470 65.82 -12.20 -35.23
C THR A 470 66.46 -12.16 -36.64
N PRO A 471 65.93 -11.44 -37.68
CA PRO A 471 65.00 -10.30 -37.64
C PRO A 471 63.85 -10.27 -38.67
N SER A 472 63.07 -9.19 -38.64
CA SER A 472 61.97 -8.83 -39.56
C SER A 472 62.47 -8.44 -40.97
N PRO A 473 61.65 -8.54 -42.03
CA PRO A 473 60.72 -7.45 -42.37
C PRO A 473 59.29 -7.89 -42.82
N SER A 474 58.44 -6.89 -43.11
CA SER A 474 56.99 -6.95 -43.37
C SER A 474 56.52 -7.77 -44.57
N PRO A 475 55.23 -8.18 -44.56
CA PRO A 475 54.42 -8.14 -45.79
C PRO A 475 53.08 -7.39 -45.64
N THR A 476 52.46 -7.13 -46.79
CA THR A 476 51.33 -6.20 -47.00
C THR A 476 49.96 -6.90 -47.03
N SER A 477 48.92 -6.15 -46.63
CA SER A 477 47.51 -6.24 -47.09
C SER A 477 46.86 -7.58 -47.47
N SER A 478 45.81 -7.97 -46.73
CA SER A 478 44.43 -8.07 -47.27
C SER A 478 43.41 -8.53 -46.20
N PHE A 479 42.37 -7.74 -45.94
CA PHE A 479 41.19 -8.15 -45.15
C PHE A 479 39.94 -8.18 -46.07
N PRO A 480 39.05 -9.18 -45.94
CA PRO A 480 37.79 -9.20 -46.68
C PRO A 480 36.73 -8.25 -46.06
N PRO A 481 35.82 -7.68 -46.87
CA PRO A 481 34.88 -6.66 -46.40
C PRO A 481 33.61 -7.21 -45.73
N LEU A 482 33.04 -6.41 -44.82
CA LEU A 482 31.73 -6.60 -44.21
C LEU A 482 30.58 -6.22 -45.18
N PRO A 483 29.42 -6.90 -45.14
CA PRO A 483 28.26 -6.55 -45.96
C PRO A 483 27.59 -5.23 -45.48
N GLN A 484 27.33 -4.33 -46.41
CA GLN A 484 26.72 -3.01 -46.13
C GLN A 484 25.19 -3.00 -46.26
N ARG A 485 24.57 -2.04 -45.56
CA ARG A 485 23.12 -1.77 -45.53
C ARG A 485 22.76 -0.69 -46.57
N PRO A 486 21.77 -0.88 -47.46
CA PRO A 486 21.40 0.13 -48.45
C PRO A 486 20.72 1.38 -47.86
N VAL A 487 20.91 2.52 -48.53
CA VAL A 487 20.29 3.84 -48.27
C VAL A 487 19.43 4.24 -49.51
N PRO A 488 18.34 5.02 -49.38
CA PRO A 488 17.32 5.14 -50.45
C PRO A 488 17.67 6.13 -51.58
N GLY A 489 17.13 5.86 -52.77
CA GLY A 489 17.09 6.76 -53.94
C GLY A 489 15.70 7.39 -54.21
N PRO A 490 15.56 8.26 -55.23
CA PRO A 490 14.49 9.25 -55.31
C PRO A 490 13.14 8.80 -55.91
N VAL A 491 12.15 9.69 -55.78
CA VAL A 491 10.71 9.53 -56.04
C VAL A 491 10.36 9.33 -57.52
N GLY A 492 9.43 8.41 -57.82
CA GLY A 492 8.83 8.26 -59.15
C GLY A 492 7.51 7.46 -59.17
N GLN A 493 6.38 8.20 -59.19
CA GLN A 493 5.00 7.81 -59.60
C GLN A 493 4.29 6.60 -58.93
N ILE A 494 3.00 6.80 -58.64
CA ILE A 494 2.14 5.88 -57.88
C ILE A 494 1.14 5.18 -58.83
N PRO A 495 1.12 3.83 -58.89
CA PRO A 495 -0.03 3.07 -59.38
C PRO A 495 -1.06 2.78 -58.26
N THR A 496 -2.34 2.76 -58.62
CA THR A 496 -3.48 2.55 -57.71
C THR A 496 -3.51 1.16 -57.03
N PRO A 497 -4.03 1.02 -55.79
CA PRO A 497 -4.10 -0.28 -55.11
C PRO A 497 -5.12 -1.23 -55.75
N ARG A 498 -4.73 -2.50 -55.90
CA ARG A 498 -5.61 -3.61 -56.27
C ARG A 498 -6.33 -4.16 -55.01
N PRO A 499 -7.62 -4.55 -55.07
CA PRO A 499 -8.32 -5.09 -53.89
C PRO A 499 -7.71 -6.43 -53.42
N LEU A 500 -7.54 -6.58 -52.10
CA LEU A 500 -7.20 -7.86 -51.45
C LEU A 500 -8.47 -8.74 -51.33
N PRO A 501 -8.39 -10.06 -51.57
CA PRO A 501 -9.53 -10.96 -51.37
C PRO A 501 -9.86 -11.18 -49.89
N SER A 502 -11.14 -11.43 -49.60
CA SER A 502 -11.69 -11.61 -48.26
C SER A 502 -11.13 -12.85 -47.53
N PRO A 503 -10.92 -12.80 -46.21
CA PRO A 503 -10.46 -13.97 -45.44
C PRO A 503 -11.56 -15.02 -45.30
N GLN A 504 -11.22 -16.29 -45.53
CA GLN A 504 -12.09 -17.44 -45.27
C GLN A 504 -12.11 -17.79 -43.76
N PRO A 505 -13.19 -18.44 -43.25
CA PRO A 505 -13.26 -18.88 -41.85
C PRO A 505 -12.27 -20.01 -41.54
N LEU A 506 -11.63 -19.97 -40.37
CA LEU A 506 -10.80 -21.08 -39.87
C LEU A 506 -11.66 -22.29 -39.47
N PRO A 507 -11.18 -23.54 -39.67
CA PRO A 507 -11.81 -24.74 -39.11
C PRO A 507 -11.61 -24.84 -37.59
N SER A 508 -12.58 -25.47 -36.91
CA SER A 508 -12.55 -25.74 -35.48
C SER A 508 -11.40 -26.68 -35.06
N PRO A 509 -10.76 -26.48 -33.88
CA PRO A 509 -9.69 -27.36 -33.41
C PRO A 509 -10.23 -28.73 -32.94
N GLN A 510 -9.56 -29.80 -33.35
CA GLN A 510 -9.80 -31.18 -32.85
C GLN A 510 -9.17 -31.39 -31.45
N PRO A 511 -9.67 -32.35 -30.64
CA PRO A 511 -9.07 -32.68 -29.35
C PRO A 511 -7.71 -33.37 -29.49
N LEU A 512 -6.74 -33.02 -28.63
CA LEU A 512 -5.48 -33.76 -28.51
C LEU A 512 -5.68 -35.12 -27.81
N PRO A 513 -4.94 -36.18 -28.20
CA PRO A 513 -4.92 -37.44 -27.48
C PRO A 513 -4.13 -37.36 -26.16
N SER A 514 -4.52 -38.20 -25.19
CA SER A 514 -3.91 -38.28 -23.85
C SER A 514 -2.44 -38.72 -23.87
N PRO A 515 -1.58 -38.22 -22.96
CA PRO A 515 -0.20 -38.68 -22.85
C PRO A 515 -0.13 -40.10 -22.27
N ALA A 516 0.75 -40.92 -22.85
CA ALA A 516 1.01 -42.29 -22.41
C ALA A 516 1.79 -42.36 -21.09
N ALA A 517 1.65 -43.49 -20.38
CA ALA A 517 2.35 -43.74 -19.12
C ALA A 517 3.87 -43.94 -19.32
N PRO A 518 4.71 -43.53 -18.34
CA PRO A 518 6.16 -43.75 -18.38
C PRO A 518 6.54 -45.24 -18.16
N PRO A 519 7.71 -45.68 -18.66
CA PRO A 519 8.15 -47.07 -18.55
C PRO A 519 8.58 -47.45 -17.13
N VAL A 520 8.33 -48.72 -16.77
CA VAL A 520 8.72 -49.32 -15.48
C VAL A 520 10.21 -49.67 -15.49
N LEU A 521 10.95 -49.20 -14.49
CA LEU A 521 12.29 -49.73 -14.16
C LEU A 521 12.22 -50.88 -13.15
N PRO A 522 13.15 -51.85 -13.18
CA PRO A 522 13.10 -53.03 -12.32
C PRO A 522 13.43 -52.73 -10.86
N THR A 523 12.67 -53.36 -9.96
CA THR A 523 12.78 -53.20 -8.50
C THR A 523 14.00 -53.94 -7.93
N VAL A 524 14.84 -53.24 -7.17
CA VAL A 524 15.86 -53.85 -6.29
C VAL A 524 15.29 -53.96 -4.87
N PRO A 525 15.31 -55.12 -4.20
CA PRO A 525 14.69 -55.28 -2.89
C PRO A 525 15.61 -54.77 -1.76
N VAL A 526 15.09 -53.88 -0.90
CA VAL A 526 15.71 -53.55 0.39
C VAL A 526 14.81 -53.96 1.55
N ARG A 527 15.41 -54.72 2.44
CA ARG A 527 14.89 -55.47 3.58
C ARG A 527 14.16 -54.61 4.62
N GLN A 528 12.99 -55.07 5.07
CA GLN A 528 12.29 -54.53 6.24
C GLN A 528 12.83 -55.15 7.54
N THR A 529 12.94 -54.36 8.61
CA THR A 529 12.56 -54.74 9.99
C THR A 529 12.29 -53.45 10.84
N PRO A 530 11.50 -53.52 11.93
CA PRO A 530 10.68 -52.37 12.35
C PRO A 530 11.05 -51.75 13.71
N VAL A 531 10.64 -50.49 13.92
CA VAL A 531 10.38 -49.94 15.26
C VAL A 531 9.11 -49.09 15.24
N SER A 532 8.17 -49.40 16.12
CA SER A 532 6.83 -48.80 16.18
C SER A 532 6.81 -47.40 16.80
N ARG A 533 5.95 -46.50 16.28
CA ARG A 533 5.36 -45.42 17.09
C ARG A 533 3.94 -45.09 16.57
N PRO A 534 2.93 -44.91 17.44
CA PRO A 534 1.53 -45.05 17.03
C PRO A 534 0.89 -43.78 16.45
N LEU A 535 -0.19 -43.99 15.69
CA LEU A 535 -1.18 -42.98 15.31
C LEU A 535 -1.86 -42.37 16.56
N PRO A 536 -2.07 -41.04 16.59
CA PRO A 536 -3.14 -40.44 17.39
C PRO A 536 -4.41 -40.28 16.54
N GLY A 537 -5.47 -40.99 16.92
CA GLY A 537 -6.84 -40.68 16.51
C GLY A 537 -7.41 -39.45 17.25
N PRO A 538 -8.66 -39.06 16.98
CA PRO A 538 -9.19 -37.77 17.37
C PRO A 538 -9.80 -37.74 18.78
N THR A 539 -9.35 -36.82 19.64
CA THR A 539 -10.13 -35.99 20.59
C THR A 539 -9.20 -35.25 21.58
N GLY A 540 -9.63 -34.10 22.11
CA GLY A 540 -9.02 -33.45 23.28
C GLY A 540 -8.36 -32.09 23.02
N SER A 541 -8.96 -31.04 23.60
CA SER A 541 -8.37 -29.74 24.00
C SER A 541 -7.08 -29.27 23.33
N GLU A 542 -7.14 -28.17 22.55
CA GLU A 542 -5.95 -27.43 22.08
C GLU A 542 -5.18 -26.88 23.29
N VAL A 543 -4.13 -27.61 23.70
CA VAL A 543 -3.21 -27.20 24.77
C VAL A 543 -2.47 -25.95 24.31
N ARG A 544 -2.57 -24.86 25.06
CA ARG A 544 -1.83 -23.62 24.77
C ARG A 544 -0.79 -23.38 25.84
N TYR A 545 0.32 -22.77 25.46
CA TYR A 545 1.41 -22.42 26.37
C TYR A 545 1.44 -20.89 26.53
N ARG A 546 1.67 -20.39 27.75
CA ARG A 546 2.10 -18.99 27.93
C ARG A 546 3.47 -18.96 28.58
N VAL A 547 4.22 -17.91 28.25
CA VAL A 547 5.48 -17.61 28.92
C VAL A 547 5.24 -16.45 29.87
N VAL A 548 5.60 -16.65 31.14
CA VAL A 548 5.44 -15.66 32.22
C VAL A 548 6.77 -15.38 32.88
N VAL A 549 6.97 -14.14 33.30
CA VAL A 549 8.17 -13.69 34.02
C VAL A 549 7.74 -13.05 35.34
N PRO A 550 8.15 -13.57 36.52
CA PRO A 550 7.88 -12.92 37.81
C PRO A 550 8.48 -11.50 37.82
N ALA A 551 7.66 -10.51 38.20
CA ALA A 551 8.05 -9.10 38.17
C ALA A 551 7.32 -8.34 39.28
N ALA A 552 7.93 -8.39 40.48
CA ALA A 552 7.37 -7.83 41.70
C ALA A 552 7.51 -6.30 41.78
N SER A 553 8.55 -5.72 41.17
CA SER A 553 8.81 -4.27 41.15
C SER A 553 8.66 -3.65 39.77
N ASP A 554 8.33 -2.35 39.71
CA ASP A 554 8.14 -1.64 38.44
C ASP A 554 9.42 -1.53 37.61
N SER A 555 10.59 -1.50 38.24
CA SER A 555 11.89 -1.60 37.57
C SER A 555 12.06 -2.92 36.81
N GLN A 556 11.62 -4.05 37.40
CA GLN A 556 11.62 -5.36 36.73
C GLN A 556 10.61 -5.37 35.57
N ARG A 557 9.40 -4.82 35.77
CA ARG A 557 8.38 -4.71 34.70
C ARG A 557 8.89 -3.86 33.52
N ALA A 558 9.62 -2.77 33.80
CA ALA A 558 10.27 -1.93 32.79
C ALA A 558 11.44 -2.63 32.08
N GLN A 559 12.17 -3.53 32.75
CA GLN A 559 13.17 -4.38 32.11
C GLN A 559 12.52 -5.42 31.19
N VAL A 560 11.47 -6.12 31.64
CA VAL A 560 10.73 -7.08 30.81
C VAL A 560 10.14 -6.40 29.56
N ARG A 561 9.55 -5.19 29.70
CA ARG A 561 9.04 -4.41 28.56
C ARG A 561 10.11 -3.90 27.59
N ARG A 562 11.37 -3.75 28.02
CA ARG A 562 12.48 -3.40 27.12
C ARG A 562 12.91 -4.57 26.23
N VAL A 563 12.83 -5.80 26.75
CA VAL A 563 13.16 -7.03 25.97
C VAL A 563 11.97 -7.47 25.12
N VAL A 564 10.75 -7.44 25.69
CA VAL A 564 9.50 -7.82 25.02
C VAL A 564 8.49 -6.68 25.15
N SER A 565 8.42 -5.82 24.14
CA SER A 565 7.55 -4.62 24.13
C SER A 565 6.05 -4.94 24.19
N GLY A 566 5.65 -6.17 23.87
CA GLY A 566 4.27 -6.67 24.01
C GLY A 566 3.91 -7.23 25.39
N ALA A 567 4.82 -7.18 26.37
CA ALA A 567 4.61 -7.79 27.67
C ALA A 567 3.62 -7.01 28.55
N PHE A 568 2.59 -7.71 29.04
CA PHE A 568 1.54 -7.16 29.90
C PHE A 568 1.52 -7.80 31.28
N THR A 569 1.04 -7.07 32.29
CA THR A 569 0.96 -7.51 33.68
C THR A 569 -0.10 -8.61 33.84
N THR A 570 0.25 -9.70 34.52
CA THR A 570 -0.64 -10.80 34.90
C THR A 570 -0.36 -11.21 36.35
N SER A 571 -1.31 -11.84 37.03
CA SER A 571 -1.03 -12.58 38.26
C SER A 571 -0.59 -14.01 37.92
N TYR A 572 0.40 -14.53 38.66
CA TYR A 572 0.88 -15.91 38.60
C TYR A 572 1.16 -16.39 40.02
N ASN A 573 0.54 -17.50 40.45
CA ASN A 573 0.61 -18.02 41.82
C ASN A 573 0.39 -16.96 42.93
N GLY A 574 -0.55 -16.03 42.71
CA GLY A 574 -0.85 -14.92 43.64
C GLY A 574 0.16 -13.77 43.63
N GLN A 575 1.24 -13.86 42.85
CA GLN A 575 2.28 -12.83 42.73
C GLN A 575 2.17 -12.04 41.41
N SER A 576 2.76 -10.85 41.39
CA SER A 576 2.86 -10.02 40.17
C SER A 576 3.84 -10.62 39.17
N ALA A 577 3.37 -10.84 37.95
CA ALA A 577 4.16 -11.33 36.83
C ALA A 577 3.86 -10.54 35.54
N MET A 578 4.62 -10.82 34.49
CA MET A 578 4.46 -10.27 33.15
C MET A 578 4.29 -11.42 32.17
N GLN A 579 3.18 -11.49 31.46
CA GLN A 579 3.01 -12.42 30.35
C GLN A 579 3.69 -11.81 29.11
N VAL A 580 4.65 -12.53 28.56
CA VAL A 580 5.52 -12.09 27.45
C VAL A 580 5.14 -12.74 26.12
N GLY A 581 4.37 -13.82 26.14
CA GLY A 581 3.86 -14.47 24.92
C GLY A 581 2.87 -15.59 25.21
N SER A 582 2.14 -16.00 24.18
CA SER A 582 1.29 -17.19 24.18
C SER A 582 1.45 -17.95 22.87
N PHE A 583 1.66 -19.25 22.95
CA PHE A 583 2.07 -20.14 21.87
C PHE A 583 1.17 -21.37 21.83
N ARG A 584 1.06 -22.00 20.65
CA ARG A 584 0.40 -23.31 20.50
C ARG A 584 1.36 -24.48 20.70
N ASP A 585 2.65 -24.23 20.45
CA ASP A 585 3.71 -25.23 20.51
C ASP A 585 4.67 -24.92 21.66
N ARG A 586 4.98 -25.94 22.47
CA ARG A 586 5.92 -25.80 23.60
C ARG A 586 7.30 -25.33 23.17
N VAL A 587 7.80 -25.83 22.03
CA VAL A 587 9.12 -25.49 21.46
C VAL A 587 9.28 -23.99 21.24
N ASN A 588 8.23 -23.31 20.77
CA ASN A 588 8.23 -21.86 20.56
C ASN A 588 8.20 -21.07 21.89
N ALA A 589 7.53 -21.61 22.91
CA ALA A 589 7.52 -21.04 24.25
C ALA A 589 8.89 -21.20 24.96
N ASP A 590 9.49 -22.38 24.88
CA ASP A 590 10.82 -22.68 25.44
C ASP A 590 11.91 -21.81 24.75
N SER A 591 11.79 -21.59 23.43
CA SER A 591 12.69 -20.69 22.68
C SER A 591 12.61 -19.23 23.16
N LEU A 592 11.41 -18.72 23.50
CA LEU A 592 11.27 -17.39 24.08
C LEU A 592 11.83 -17.31 25.51
N VAL A 593 11.68 -18.36 26.31
CA VAL A 593 12.31 -18.45 27.65
C VAL A 593 13.82 -18.34 27.53
N GLU A 594 14.43 -19.06 26.59
CA GLU A 594 15.88 -19.00 26.39
C GLU A 594 16.34 -17.62 25.91
N GLN A 595 15.60 -16.99 24.99
CA GLN A 595 15.86 -15.59 24.60
C GLN A 595 15.75 -14.61 25.79
N LEU A 596 14.85 -14.86 26.75
CA LEU A 596 14.73 -14.05 27.96
C LEU A 596 15.89 -14.30 28.94
N ARG A 597 16.36 -15.54 29.09
CA ARG A 597 17.57 -15.86 29.87
C ARG A 597 18.79 -15.10 29.34
N GLN A 598 18.97 -15.09 28.02
CA GLN A 598 20.07 -14.38 27.34
C GLN A 598 20.00 -12.85 27.52
N ASN A 599 18.82 -12.29 27.81
CA ASN A 599 18.64 -10.87 28.13
C ASN A 599 18.58 -10.58 29.64
N GLY A 600 19.10 -11.48 30.48
CA GLY A 600 19.21 -11.30 31.93
C GLY A 600 17.91 -11.53 32.72
N LEU A 601 16.88 -12.11 32.10
CA LEU A 601 15.58 -12.42 32.72
C LEU A 601 15.48 -13.92 32.99
N THR A 602 16.31 -14.43 33.90
CA THR A 602 16.50 -15.87 34.18
C THR A 602 15.29 -16.58 34.77
N ASN A 603 14.29 -15.84 35.25
CA ASN A 603 13.14 -16.38 35.98
C ASN A 603 11.92 -16.61 35.07
N ALA A 604 12.08 -16.55 33.75
CA ALA A 604 11.00 -16.85 32.81
C ALA A 604 10.61 -18.34 32.85
N THR A 605 9.32 -18.64 32.90
CA THR A 605 8.76 -20.00 32.93
C THR A 605 7.68 -20.19 31.86
N VAL A 606 7.56 -21.42 31.35
CA VAL A 606 6.46 -21.84 30.47
C VAL A 606 5.36 -22.49 31.29
N GLU A 607 4.13 -22.00 31.15
CA GLU A 607 2.93 -22.53 31.80
C GLU A 607 1.97 -23.10 30.75
N VAL A 608 1.31 -24.21 31.11
CA VAL A 608 0.31 -24.87 30.27
C VAL A 608 -1.08 -24.32 30.60
N ILE A 609 -1.73 -23.71 29.62
CA ILE A 609 -3.13 -23.28 29.67
C ILE A 609 -3.98 -24.38 29.02
N SER A 610 -4.64 -25.18 29.86
CA SER A 610 -5.80 -25.96 29.44
C SER A 610 -7.00 -25.02 29.28
N PRO A 611 -7.83 -25.14 28.22
CA PRO A 611 -9.08 -24.41 28.14
C PRO A 611 -10.01 -24.84 29.29
N LYS A 612 -10.60 -23.86 29.98
CA LYS A 612 -11.77 -24.03 30.86
C LYS A 612 -13.06 -23.90 30.04
#